data_AF-K2H5T1-F1
#
_entry.id   AF-K2H5T1-F1
#
_cell.length_a   1.000
_cell.length_b   1.000
_cell.length_c   1.000
_cell.angle_alpha   90.00
_cell.angle_beta   90.00
_cell.angle_gamma   90.00
#
_symmetry.space_group_name_H-M   'P 1'
#
loop_
_entity.id
_entity.type
_entity.pdbx_description
1 polymer ?
#
loop_
_entity_poly.entity_id
_entity_poly.type
_entity_poly.pdbx_seq_one_letter_code
_entity_poly.pdbx_strand_id
1 'polypeptide(L)'
;MAIPFYGITPGMTLFPGAFQQPLPLNECLKNSVDVRQTLTEYRITIQTQKESWLQCIGYDGKIFYVNCKTKILTEEKPDIFKTPEELILATCPWKEIEQDGKVVYKNKRTGEIVNEQPEIYKLVTQRIQQLKEKNENKQIKEENVNKKEEMIQMLKDIGVNSQSTWEETKKKMKIIDGMKKKEVRGIFNEYVGTLKEEEKLKIEKEKKENRKRCEELLSQMIQERIITIEMVWEDVIKIIKEKNEFLTLSDKDIIEIWKNELVIEEKKGIEKWRKCISENEQMNNEMTRDAFYKQCDLMNIPKYYQEKLYQFYLRDIEQKNEDKKRKQQQDEQLKKRLELKVKTILIEMSNKREILYGDTPDNFLLNVKDIKLDESIKLDLFKKEQSYLKDQYLNVYDDVRDIINSNFGVITPNMSTTTFIKFYSIFDGRVNCLPRKYLELALTELCSHSSLDSKKHSPPSLDLPLEKKKLI
;
A
#
# COMPACT_ATOMS: atom_id res chain seq x y z
N MET A 1 -75.77 -33.32 -31.92
CA MET A 1 -75.21 -33.72 -30.62
C MET A 1 -75.49 -32.55 -29.67
N ALA A 2 -76.64 -32.48 -29.00
CA ALA A 2 -77.13 -33.33 -27.90
C ALA A 2 -76.43 -33.04 -26.55
N ILE A 3 -77.24 -32.73 -25.55
CA ILE A 3 -76.96 -32.27 -24.16
C ILE A 3 -77.73 -33.26 -23.20
N PRO A 4 -78.04 -33.07 -21.88
CA PRO A 4 -77.77 -31.97 -20.92
C PRO A 4 -77.32 -32.38 -19.47
N PHE A 5 -76.74 -31.43 -18.72
CA PHE A 5 -77.04 -31.08 -17.29
C PHE A 5 -76.94 -32.07 -16.08
N TYR A 6 -76.95 -31.42 -14.89
CA TYR A 6 -77.23 -31.89 -13.50
C TYR A 6 -76.17 -32.78 -12.81
N GLY A 7 -75.95 -32.70 -11.48
CA GLY A 7 -76.45 -31.76 -10.47
C GLY A 7 -76.42 -32.33 -9.03
N ILE A 8 -76.33 -31.45 -8.03
CA ILE A 8 -76.81 -31.63 -6.62
C ILE A 8 -76.00 -32.55 -5.67
N THR A 9 -75.44 -31.93 -4.61
CA THR A 9 -75.08 -32.50 -3.29
C THR A 9 -76.34 -32.75 -2.44
N PRO A 10 -76.46 -33.75 -1.52
CA PRO A 10 -75.69 -33.70 -0.24
C PRO A 10 -75.48 -35.03 0.55
N GLY A 11 -74.71 -34.94 1.66
CA GLY A 11 -75.04 -35.63 2.92
C GLY A 11 -74.18 -36.83 3.37
N MET A 12 -73.15 -36.58 4.18
CA MET A 12 -73.12 -36.89 5.64
C MET A 12 -71.69 -36.71 6.21
N THR A 13 -71.62 -36.27 7.46
CA THR A 13 -70.41 -35.95 8.22
C THR A 13 -69.74 -37.20 8.82
N LEU A 14 -68.43 -37.12 9.16
CA LEU A 14 -67.90 -37.34 10.53
C LEU A 14 -66.35 -37.31 10.61
N PHE A 15 -65.84 -36.43 11.48
CA PHE A 15 -64.50 -36.34 12.11
C PHE A 15 -63.17 -36.23 11.31
N PRO A 16 -62.31 -35.24 11.63
CA PRO A 16 -60.92 -35.18 11.18
C PRO A 16 -59.99 -35.97 12.12
N GLY A 17 -59.54 -37.15 11.68
CA GLY A 17 -58.41 -37.87 12.28
C GLY A 17 -57.14 -37.67 11.45
N ALA A 18 -56.08 -37.11 12.03
CA ALA A 18 -54.87 -36.79 11.30
C ALA A 18 -54.14 -38.05 10.79
N PHE A 19 -54.22 -38.33 9.49
CA PHE A 19 -53.25 -39.17 8.81
C PHE A 19 -51.90 -38.42 8.74
N GLN A 20 -51.09 -38.57 9.79
CA GLN A 20 -49.67 -38.27 9.70
C GLN A 20 -49.05 -39.21 8.66
N GLN A 21 -48.54 -38.64 7.57
CA GLN A 21 -47.76 -39.38 6.59
C GLN A 21 -46.50 -39.95 7.28
N PRO A 22 -46.08 -41.19 6.98
CA PRO A 22 -44.82 -41.71 7.50
C PRO A 22 -43.65 -40.84 7.04
N LEU A 23 -42.82 -40.40 7.98
CA LEU A 23 -41.59 -39.67 7.69
C LEU A 23 -40.67 -40.50 6.78
N PRO A 24 -39.87 -39.88 5.90
CA PRO A 24 -39.02 -40.61 4.96
C PRO A 24 -37.97 -41.47 5.70
N LEU A 25 -38.07 -42.80 5.55
CA LEU A 25 -37.12 -43.76 6.12
C LEU A 25 -35.73 -43.58 5.49
N ASN A 26 -34.79 -43.03 6.24
CA ASN A 26 -33.39 -42.90 5.82
C ASN A 26 -32.63 -44.24 5.85
N GLU A 27 -31.46 -44.24 5.19
CA GLU A 27 -30.73 -45.43 4.72
C GLU A 27 -30.32 -46.47 5.77
N CYS A 28 -30.34 -46.16 7.07
CA CYS A 28 -30.06 -47.13 8.14
C CYS A 28 -30.94 -48.39 8.05
N LEU A 29 -32.21 -48.27 7.64
CA LEU A 29 -33.15 -49.39 7.52
C LEU A 29 -33.06 -50.13 6.17
N LYS A 30 -32.19 -49.69 5.26
CA LYS A 30 -31.89 -50.41 4.01
C LYS A 30 -30.78 -51.46 4.19
N ASN A 31 -29.86 -51.23 5.14
CA ASN A 31 -28.58 -51.95 5.20
C ASN A 31 -28.43 -52.95 6.36
N SER A 32 -29.49 -53.25 7.13
CA SER A 32 -29.47 -54.33 8.12
C SER A 32 -30.80 -55.12 8.15
N VAL A 33 -30.71 -56.40 7.80
CA VAL A 33 -31.85 -57.34 7.80
C VAL A 33 -32.26 -57.69 9.24
N ASP A 34 -31.28 -57.88 10.13
CA ASP A 34 -31.48 -58.19 11.56
C ASP A 34 -32.41 -57.18 12.27
N VAL A 35 -32.18 -55.87 12.06
CA VAL A 35 -32.95 -54.83 12.76
C VAL A 35 -34.43 -54.89 12.40
N ARG A 36 -34.77 -55.30 11.17
CA ARG A 36 -36.17 -55.55 10.79
C ARG A 36 -36.73 -56.79 11.50
N GLN A 37 -35.95 -57.86 11.66
CA GLN A 37 -36.38 -59.04 12.42
C GLN A 37 -36.65 -58.67 13.89
N THR A 38 -35.73 -57.99 14.58
CA THR A 38 -35.92 -57.60 15.99
C THR A 38 -37.11 -56.66 16.18
N LEU A 39 -37.32 -55.69 15.27
CA LEU A 39 -38.51 -54.82 15.30
C LEU A 39 -39.81 -55.60 15.04
N THR A 40 -39.78 -56.68 14.25
CA THR A 40 -40.96 -57.49 13.92
C THR A 40 -41.31 -58.48 15.03
N GLU A 41 -40.32 -59.16 15.62
CA GLU A 41 -40.52 -60.08 16.76
C GLU A 41 -41.13 -59.37 17.97
N TYR A 42 -40.63 -58.18 18.30
CA TYR A 42 -41.11 -57.38 19.44
C TYR A 42 -42.21 -56.37 19.06
N ARG A 43 -42.76 -56.43 17.84
CA ARG A 43 -43.82 -55.53 17.32
C ARG A 43 -43.56 -54.04 17.64
N ILE A 44 -42.36 -53.58 17.34
CA ILE A 44 -41.88 -52.25 17.71
C ILE A 44 -42.06 -51.26 16.54
N THR A 45 -42.68 -50.11 16.82
CA THR A 45 -42.91 -49.02 15.85
C THR A 45 -41.88 -47.89 16.04
N ILE A 46 -41.26 -47.42 14.97
CA ILE A 46 -40.27 -46.32 15.02
C ILE A 46 -40.99 -44.97 15.17
N GLN A 47 -40.53 -44.14 16.11
CA GLN A 47 -41.07 -42.79 16.33
C GLN A 47 -40.14 -41.69 15.83
N THR A 48 -38.87 -41.71 16.23
CA THR A 48 -37.91 -40.63 15.95
C THR A 48 -36.53 -41.19 15.63
N GLN A 49 -35.85 -40.65 14.62
CA GLN A 49 -34.45 -40.94 14.33
C GLN A 49 -33.57 -39.74 14.69
N LYS A 50 -32.47 -39.98 15.41
CA LYS A 50 -31.38 -39.00 15.61
C LYS A 50 -30.05 -39.68 15.33
N GLU A 51 -29.33 -39.15 14.34
CA GLU A 51 -28.06 -39.70 13.87
C GLU A 51 -28.14 -41.23 13.60
N SER A 52 -27.39 -42.01 14.38
CA SER A 52 -27.27 -43.47 14.29
C SER A 52 -28.16 -44.22 15.29
N TRP A 53 -29.06 -43.52 15.99
CA TRP A 53 -29.99 -44.14 16.95
C TRP A 53 -31.46 -43.91 16.52
N LEU A 54 -32.28 -44.91 16.80
CA LEU A 54 -33.74 -44.89 16.61
C LEU A 54 -34.43 -44.97 17.96
N GLN A 55 -35.39 -44.09 18.21
CA GLN A 55 -36.36 -44.21 19.30
C GLN A 55 -37.61 -44.91 18.77
N CYS A 56 -37.99 -45.98 19.44
CA CYS A 56 -39.01 -46.92 19.01
C CYS A 56 -39.96 -47.25 20.17
N ILE A 57 -41.21 -47.65 19.91
CA ILE A 57 -42.19 -48.07 20.93
C ILE A 57 -42.66 -49.50 20.67
N GLY A 58 -42.55 -50.36 21.68
CA GLY A 58 -43.08 -51.73 21.65
C GLY A 58 -44.60 -51.79 21.77
N TYR A 59 -45.19 -52.94 21.46
CA TYR A 59 -46.65 -53.17 21.58
C TYR A 59 -47.19 -53.00 23.01
N ASP A 60 -46.31 -53.10 24.01
CA ASP A 60 -46.58 -52.89 25.44
C ASP A 60 -46.50 -51.41 25.85
N GLY A 61 -46.23 -50.50 24.90
CA GLY A 61 -46.09 -49.07 25.12
C GLY A 61 -44.71 -48.64 25.63
N LYS A 62 -43.76 -49.57 25.81
CA LYS A 62 -42.41 -49.22 26.28
C LYS A 62 -41.57 -48.60 25.18
N ILE A 63 -40.74 -47.64 25.57
CA ILE A 63 -39.80 -46.96 24.67
C ILE A 63 -38.47 -47.72 24.68
N PHE A 64 -38.02 -48.12 23.50
CA PHE A 64 -36.72 -48.74 23.26
C PHE A 64 -35.87 -47.85 22.35
N TYR A 65 -34.56 -47.89 22.55
CA TYR A 65 -33.59 -47.18 21.73
C TYR A 65 -32.66 -48.19 21.04
N VAL A 66 -32.56 -48.09 19.72
CA VAL A 66 -31.75 -49.00 18.90
C VAL A 66 -30.59 -48.22 18.28
N ASN A 67 -29.36 -48.66 18.54
CA ASN A 67 -28.18 -48.12 17.85
C ASN A 67 -27.95 -48.88 16.54
N CYS A 68 -28.15 -48.22 15.40
CA CYS A 68 -27.98 -48.81 14.08
C CYS A 68 -26.53 -49.21 13.76
N LYS A 69 -25.53 -48.64 14.45
CA LYS A 69 -24.10 -48.96 14.25
C LYS A 69 -23.62 -50.10 15.13
N THR A 70 -23.97 -50.09 16.42
CA THR A 70 -23.52 -51.13 17.37
C THR A 70 -24.49 -52.30 17.52
N LYS A 71 -25.69 -52.21 16.91
CA LYS A 71 -26.78 -53.20 16.99
C LYS A 71 -27.30 -53.46 18.42
N ILE A 72 -27.09 -52.52 19.34
CA ILE A 72 -27.54 -52.65 20.74
C ILE A 72 -28.96 -52.08 20.87
N LEU A 73 -29.85 -52.86 21.50
CA LEU A 73 -31.16 -52.45 22.00
C LEU A 73 -31.02 -52.04 23.47
N THR A 74 -31.41 -50.82 23.83
CA THR A 74 -31.43 -50.34 25.23
C THR A 74 -32.81 -49.80 25.60
N GLU A 75 -33.31 -50.14 26.79
CA GLU A 75 -34.47 -49.46 27.40
C GLU A 75 -34.02 -48.09 27.98
N GLU A 76 -32.74 -47.97 28.36
CA GLU A 76 -32.14 -46.69 28.76
C GLU A 76 -32.00 -45.71 27.60
N LYS A 77 -32.37 -44.44 27.85
CA LYS A 77 -32.28 -43.32 26.91
C LYS A 77 -30.82 -42.94 26.61
N PRO A 78 -30.32 -43.06 25.37
CA PRO A 78 -28.96 -42.70 24.99
C PRO A 78 -28.71 -41.20 25.09
N ASP A 79 -27.46 -40.79 25.29
CA ASP A 79 -27.07 -39.38 25.43
C ASP A 79 -27.46 -38.51 24.21
N ILE A 80 -27.43 -39.07 23.00
CA ILE A 80 -27.84 -38.39 21.75
C ILE A 80 -29.36 -38.07 21.74
N PHE A 81 -30.16 -38.81 22.50
CA PHE A 81 -31.59 -38.54 22.69
C PHE A 81 -31.90 -37.69 23.91
N LYS A 82 -30.95 -37.50 24.84
CA LYS A 82 -31.14 -36.66 26.03
C LYS A 82 -31.22 -35.17 25.66
N THR A 83 -32.03 -34.41 26.39
CA THR A 83 -32.00 -32.94 26.29
C THR A 83 -30.71 -32.39 26.90
N PRO A 84 -30.30 -31.14 26.58
CA PRO A 84 -29.15 -30.50 27.24
C PRO A 84 -29.27 -30.50 28.77
N GLU A 85 -30.48 -30.43 29.29
CA GLU A 85 -30.80 -30.46 30.73
C GLU A 85 -30.59 -31.86 31.32
N GLU A 86 -31.11 -32.89 30.64
CA GLU A 86 -30.94 -34.30 31.01
C GLU A 86 -29.47 -34.75 30.93
N LEU A 87 -28.68 -34.20 29.99
CA LEU A 87 -27.23 -34.47 29.89
C LEU A 87 -26.45 -33.93 31.09
N ILE A 88 -26.78 -32.71 31.54
CA ILE A 88 -26.14 -32.10 32.71
C ILE A 88 -26.56 -32.88 33.99
N LEU A 89 -27.82 -33.31 34.11
CA LEU A 89 -28.28 -34.18 35.20
C LEU A 89 -27.69 -35.60 35.17
N ALA A 90 -27.45 -36.16 33.99
CA ALA A 90 -26.80 -37.46 33.83
C ALA A 90 -25.33 -37.40 34.28
N THR A 91 -24.64 -36.29 33.96
CA THR A 91 -23.26 -36.01 34.39
C THR A 91 -23.15 -35.73 35.89
N CYS A 92 -24.24 -35.30 36.55
CA CYS A 92 -24.23 -35.05 37.99
C CYS A 92 -24.12 -36.37 38.79
N PRO A 93 -23.13 -36.52 39.70
CA PRO A 93 -22.99 -37.73 40.50
C PRO A 93 -24.04 -37.86 41.60
N TRP A 94 -24.72 -36.78 41.99
CA TRP A 94 -25.75 -36.79 43.03
C TRP A 94 -27.15 -36.93 42.43
N LYS A 95 -28.04 -37.63 43.14
CA LYS A 95 -29.47 -37.75 42.82
C LYS A 95 -30.29 -37.48 44.08
N GLU A 96 -31.38 -36.73 43.92
CA GLU A 96 -32.41 -36.52 44.92
C GLU A 96 -33.27 -37.79 45.09
N ILE A 97 -33.47 -38.21 46.34
CA ILE A 97 -34.25 -39.39 46.73
C ILE A 97 -35.08 -39.01 47.97
N GLU A 98 -36.31 -39.49 48.04
CA GLU A 98 -37.14 -39.37 49.24
C GLU A 98 -36.93 -40.61 50.11
N GLN A 99 -36.52 -40.41 51.36
CA GLN A 99 -36.34 -41.47 52.34
C GLN A 99 -36.95 -41.04 53.67
N ASP A 100 -37.83 -41.88 54.25
CA ASP A 100 -38.51 -41.63 55.53
C ASP A 100 -39.21 -40.26 55.62
N GLY A 101 -39.79 -39.80 54.50
CA GLY A 101 -40.47 -38.51 54.38
C GLY A 101 -39.54 -37.28 54.37
N LYS A 102 -38.24 -37.48 54.16
CA LYS A 102 -37.25 -36.41 53.99
C LYS A 102 -36.52 -36.54 52.66
N VAL A 103 -36.25 -35.39 52.04
CA VAL A 103 -35.43 -35.32 50.83
C VAL A 103 -33.96 -35.49 51.22
N VAL A 104 -33.31 -36.52 50.66
CA VAL A 104 -31.89 -36.83 50.86
C VAL A 104 -31.19 -36.95 49.50
N TYR A 105 -29.90 -36.64 49.47
CA TYR A 105 -29.11 -36.66 48.24
C TYR A 105 -28.17 -37.85 48.26
N LYS A 106 -28.35 -38.78 47.31
CA LYS A 106 -27.52 -39.97 47.18
C LYS A 106 -26.52 -39.82 46.04
N ASN A 107 -25.26 -40.10 46.31
CA ASN A 107 -24.21 -40.17 45.30
C ASN A 107 -24.29 -41.50 44.55
N LYS A 108 -24.51 -41.44 43.23
CA LYS A 108 -24.58 -42.59 42.32
C LYS A 108 -23.26 -43.36 42.22
N ARG A 109 -22.11 -42.72 42.52
CA ARG A 109 -20.76 -43.31 42.37
C ARG A 109 -20.21 -43.90 43.67
N THR A 110 -20.43 -43.26 44.80
CA THR A 110 -19.91 -43.69 46.11
C THR A 110 -20.98 -44.36 46.99
N GLY A 111 -22.26 -44.22 46.65
CA GLY A 111 -23.39 -44.73 47.43
C GLY A 111 -23.76 -43.87 48.65
N GLU A 112 -22.94 -42.86 48.97
CA GLU A 112 -23.11 -41.94 50.11
C GLU A 112 -24.47 -41.22 50.06
N ILE A 113 -25.08 -41.03 51.25
CA ILE A 113 -26.34 -40.31 51.42
C ILE A 113 -26.08 -39.13 52.34
N VAL A 114 -26.46 -37.92 51.92
CA VAL A 114 -26.37 -36.70 52.73
C VAL A 114 -27.72 -35.99 52.80
N ASN A 115 -28.02 -35.41 53.96
CA ASN A 115 -29.28 -34.69 54.20
C ASN A 115 -29.25 -33.25 53.66
N GLU A 116 -28.06 -32.69 53.45
CA GLU A 116 -27.85 -31.34 52.94
C GLU A 116 -27.57 -31.36 51.43
N GLN A 117 -28.02 -30.33 50.70
CA GLN A 117 -27.88 -30.29 49.24
C GLN A 117 -26.40 -30.15 48.81
N PRO A 118 -25.83 -31.14 48.07
CA PRO A 118 -24.44 -31.06 47.62
C PRO A 118 -24.21 -29.88 46.68
N GLU A 119 -23.09 -29.17 46.85
CA GLU A 119 -22.75 -27.99 46.02
C GLU A 119 -22.77 -28.30 44.52
N ILE A 120 -22.28 -29.48 44.13
CA ILE A 120 -22.28 -29.96 42.74
C ILE A 120 -23.71 -30.10 42.19
N TYR A 121 -24.66 -30.57 43.00
CA TYR A 121 -26.07 -30.69 42.59
C TYR A 121 -26.72 -29.30 42.47
N LYS A 122 -26.44 -28.40 43.42
CA LYS A 122 -26.90 -27.00 43.41
C LYS A 122 -26.39 -26.21 42.20
N LEU A 123 -25.12 -26.38 41.82
CA LEU A 123 -24.54 -25.76 40.62
C LEU A 123 -25.17 -26.31 39.33
N VAL A 124 -25.46 -27.61 39.29
CA VAL A 124 -26.14 -28.27 38.16
C VAL A 124 -27.57 -27.74 37.97
N THR A 125 -28.37 -27.67 39.04
CA THR A 125 -29.75 -27.16 38.96
C THR A 125 -29.80 -25.68 38.59
N GLN A 126 -28.91 -24.85 39.14
CA GLN A 126 -28.74 -23.45 38.73
C GLN A 126 -28.37 -23.33 37.24
N ARG A 127 -27.48 -24.19 36.73
CA ARG A 127 -27.08 -24.15 35.31
C ARG A 127 -28.22 -24.53 34.38
N ILE A 128 -29.06 -25.48 34.77
CA ILE A 128 -30.26 -25.88 34.03
C ILE A 128 -31.28 -24.74 34.00
N GLN A 129 -31.51 -24.09 35.14
CA GLN A 129 -32.40 -22.94 35.24
C GLN A 129 -31.95 -21.79 34.31
N GLN A 130 -30.65 -21.44 34.31
CA GLN A 130 -30.09 -20.46 33.38
C GLN A 130 -30.27 -20.83 31.90
N LEU A 131 -30.22 -22.13 31.56
CA LEU A 131 -30.43 -22.59 30.19
C LEU A 131 -31.90 -22.50 29.77
N LYS A 132 -32.83 -22.80 30.68
CA LYS A 132 -34.28 -22.61 30.47
C LYS A 132 -34.60 -21.14 30.23
N GLU A 133 -34.21 -20.27 31.15
CA GLU A 133 -34.38 -18.82 31.03
C GLU A 133 -33.75 -18.27 29.74
N LYS A 134 -32.56 -18.75 29.35
CA LYS A 134 -31.92 -18.33 28.09
C LYS A 134 -32.68 -18.81 26.85
N ASN A 135 -33.24 -20.01 26.87
CA ASN A 135 -34.04 -20.56 25.77
C ASN A 135 -35.41 -19.88 25.66
N GLU A 136 -36.09 -19.65 26.78
CA GLU A 136 -37.34 -18.88 26.85
C GLU A 136 -37.14 -17.45 26.33
N ASN A 137 -36.10 -16.74 26.81
CA ASN A 137 -35.74 -15.42 26.31
C ASN A 137 -35.36 -15.42 24.82
N LYS A 138 -34.86 -16.53 24.27
CA LYS A 138 -34.58 -16.67 22.84
C LYS A 138 -35.88 -16.86 22.05
N GLN A 139 -36.77 -17.75 22.49
CA GLN A 139 -38.09 -17.97 21.88
C GLN A 139 -38.93 -16.69 21.87
N ILE A 140 -38.99 -15.96 22.98
CA ILE A 140 -39.69 -14.66 23.08
C ILE A 140 -39.11 -13.64 22.09
N LYS A 141 -37.79 -13.63 21.86
CA LYS A 141 -37.17 -12.74 20.85
C LYS A 141 -37.54 -13.14 19.42
N GLU A 142 -37.48 -14.44 19.11
CA GLU A 142 -37.85 -14.97 17.79
C GLU A 142 -39.34 -14.71 17.49
N GLU A 143 -40.23 -14.94 18.46
CA GLU A 143 -41.66 -14.64 18.34
C GLU A 143 -41.94 -13.15 18.10
N ASN A 144 -41.22 -12.25 18.79
CA ASN A 144 -41.35 -10.80 18.59
C ASN A 144 -40.81 -10.32 17.23
N VAL A 145 -39.78 -10.99 16.68
CA VAL A 145 -39.28 -10.74 15.32
C VAL A 145 -40.33 -11.18 14.30
N ASN A 146 -40.86 -12.41 14.43
CA ASN A 146 -41.89 -12.94 13.53
C ASN A 146 -43.14 -12.04 13.52
N LYS A 147 -43.62 -11.59 14.69
CA LYS A 147 -44.75 -10.64 14.78
C LYS A 147 -44.45 -9.28 14.13
N LYS A 148 -43.20 -8.81 14.16
CA LYS A 148 -42.79 -7.59 13.44
C LYS A 148 -42.77 -7.81 11.93
N GLU A 149 -42.37 -8.99 11.46
CA GLU A 149 -42.40 -9.35 10.04
C GLU A 149 -43.82 -9.51 9.49
N GLU A 150 -44.71 -10.18 10.22
CA GLU A 150 -46.15 -10.26 9.93
C GLU A 150 -46.80 -8.86 9.86
N MET A 151 -46.46 -8.00 10.83
CA MET A 151 -46.88 -6.60 10.86
C MET A 151 -46.41 -5.84 9.60
N ILE A 152 -45.15 -5.99 9.20
CA ILE A 152 -44.60 -5.37 7.98
C ILE A 152 -45.28 -5.93 6.72
N GLN A 153 -45.58 -7.24 6.68
CA GLN A 153 -46.27 -7.83 5.54
C GLN A 153 -47.69 -7.28 5.38
N MET A 154 -48.45 -7.16 6.47
CA MET A 154 -49.76 -6.49 6.40
C MET A 154 -49.67 -5.02 5.98
N LEU A 155 -48.62 -4.29 6.36
CA LEU A 155 -48.40 -2.92 5.87
C LEU A 155 -48.15 -2.87 4.35
N LYS A 156 -47.46 -3.87 3.78
CA LYS A 156 -47.32 -4.02 2.32
C LYS A 156 -48.66 -4.34 1.67
N ASP A 157 -49.44 -5.28 2.22
CA ASP A 157 -50.73 -5.70 1.66
C ASP A 157 -51.79 -4.57 1.67
N ILE A 158 -51.70 -3.67 2.66
CA ILE A 158 -52.53 -2.44 2.75
C ILE A 158 -52.11 -1.37 1.72
N GLY A 159 -50.92 -1.49 1.12
CA GLY A 159 -50.37 -0.53 0.15
C GLY A 159 -49.74 0.71 0.79
N VAL A 160 -49.15 0.58 1.99
CA VAL A 160 -48.49 1.69 2.68
C VAL A 160 -47.25 2.13 1.91
N ASN A 161 -47.21 3.41 1.55
CA ASN A 161 -46.12 4.08 0.83
C ASN A 161 -45.41 5.14 1.72
N SER A 162 -44.39 5.80 1.18
CA SER A 162 -43.60 6.83 1.89
C SER A 162 -44.41 8.04 2.38
N GLN A 163 -45.56 8.34 1.77
CA GLN A 163 -46.42 9.47 2.12
C GLN A 163 -47.58 9.08 3.05
N SER A 164 -47.80 7.79 3.28
CA SER A 164 -48.96 7.27 4.00
C SER A 164 -48.98 7.73 5.47
N THR A 165 -50.15 8.13 5.96
CA THR A 165 -50.30 8.54 7.36
C THR A 165 -50.66 7.36 8.26
N TRP A 166 -50.27 7.47 9.53
CA TRP A 166 -50.58 6.48 10.56
C TRP A 166 -52.10 6.31 10.76
N GLU A 167 -52.87 7.40 10.77
CA GLU A 167 -54.30 7.36 11.07
C GLU A 167 -55.15 6.80 9.91
N GLU A 168 -54.72 6.95 8.65
CA GLU A 168 -55.36 6.30 7.50
C GLU A 168 -55.04 4.80 7.46
N THR A 169 -53.78 4.45 7.70
CA THR A 169 -53.32 3.04 7.75
C THR A 169 -54.03 2.28 8.87
N LYS A 170 -54.08 2.86 10.07
CA LYS A 170 -54.75 2.33 11.26
C LYS A 170 -56.25 2.06 11.08
N LYS A 171 -56.94 2.77 10.17
CA LYS A 171 -58.35 2.50 9.84
C LYS A 171 -58.53 1.24 8.98
N LYS A 172 -57.53 0.89 8.16
CA LYS A 172 -57.53 -0.28 7.26
C LYS A 172 -56.90 -1.52 7.92
N MET A 173 -56.10 -1.32 8.97
CA MET A 173 -55.29 -2.35 9.61
C MET A 173 -56.01 -3.04 10.79
N LYS A 174 -55.84 -4.36 10.89
CA LYS A 174 -56.10 -5.11 12.12
C LYS A 174 -54.82 -5.18 12.96
N ILE A 175 -54.94 -4.97 14.27
CA ILE A 175 -53.81 -5.09 15.20
C ILE A 175 -53.62 -6.58 15.51
N ILE A 176 -52.37 -7.08 15.45
CA ILE A 176 -52.03 -8.45 15.85
C ILE A 176 -52.23 -8.61 17.37
N ASP A 177 -52.88 -9.69 17.78
CA ASP A 177 -53.12 -9.98 19.19
C ASP A 177 -51.80 -10.07 19.98
N GLY A 178 -51.79 -9.45 21.16
CA GLY A 178 -50.63 -9.35 22.04
C GLY A 178 -49.65 -8.19 21.75
N MET A 179 -49.75 -7.48 20.61
CA MET A 179 -48.87 -6.33 20.32
C MET A 179 -49.47 -5.00 20.80
N LYS A 180 -48.68 -4.14 21.46
CA LYS A 180 -49.19 -2.86 21.97
C LYS A 180 -49.25 -1.80 20.88
N LYS A 181 -50.29 -0.96 20.91
CA LYS A 181 -50.50 0.17 19.96
C LYS A 181 -49.27 1.07 19.76
N LYS A 182 -48.41 1.24 20.77
CA LYS A 182 -47.16 2.01 20.69
C LYS A 182 -46.08 1.27 19.86
N GLU A 183 -45.97 -0.04 19.99
CA GLU A 183 -45.03 -0.89 19.25
C GLU A 183 -45.45 -0.98 17.78
N VAL A 184 -46.74 -1.22 17.51
CA VAL A 184 -47.37 -1.19 16.17
C VAL A 184 -47.07 0.13 15.44
N ARG A 185 -47.22 1.28 16.13
CA ARG A 185 -46.90 2.61 15.58
C ARG A 185 -45.40 2.81 15.38
N GLY A 186 -44.56 2.23 16.22
CA GLY A 186 -43.10 2.23 16.06
C GLY A 186 -42.68 1.51 14.78
N ILE A 187 -43.20 0.29 14.57
CA ILE A 187 -42.94 -0.52 13.37
C ILE A 187 -43.43 0.20 12.10
N PHE A 188 -44.62 0.84 12.15
CA PHE A 188 -45.11 1.66 11.03
C PHE A 188 -44.17 2.83 10.71
N ASN A 189 -43.74 3.59 11.71
CA ASN A 189 -42.84 4.73 11.50
C ASN A 189 -41.47 4.27 10.96
N GLU A 190 -40.96 3.14 11.45
CA GLU A 190 -39.72 2.52 10.97
C GLU A 190 -39.87 2.12 9.48
N TYR A 191 -40.96 1.42 9.13
CA TYR A 191 -41.25 0.98 7.76
C TYR A 191 -41.44 2.15 6.78
N VAL A 192 -42.20 3.18 7.14
CA VAL A 192 -42.33 4.40 6.32
C VAL A 192 -40.99 5.14 6.22
N GLY A 193 -40.16 5.09 7.26
CA GLY A 193 -38.78 5.58 7.25
C GLY A 193 -37.90 4.83 6.23
N THR A 194 -37.93 3.50 6.23
CA THR A 194 -37.19 2.68 5.26
C THR A 194 -37.65 2.94 3.83
N LEU A 195 -38.97 3.05 3.59
CA LEU A 195 -39.50 3.38 2.26
C LEU A 195 -39.03 4.75 1.75
N LYS A 196 -38.99 5.77 2.61
CA LYS A 196 -38.47 7.10 2.25
C LYS A 196 -36.99 7.07 1.86
N GLU A 197 -36.18 6.34 2.63
CA GLU A 197 -34.75 6.22 2.32
C GLU A 197 -34.52 5.36 1.07
N GLU A 198 -35.31 4.31 0.83
CA GLU A 198 -35.29 3.55 -0.42
C GLU A 198 -35.68 4.38 -1.64
N GLU A 199 -36.74 5.19 -1.56
CA GLU A 199 -37.14 6.11 -2.64
C GLU A 199 -36.06 7.16 -2.92
N LYS A 200 -35.50 7.76 -1.87
CA LYS A 200 -34.37 8.69 -1.97
C LYS A 200 -33.14 8.02 -2.61
N LEU A 201 -32.79 6.80 -2.21
CA LEU A 201 -31.70 6.03 -2.81
C LEU A 201 -31.98 5.62 -4.26
N LYS A 202 -33.24 5.36 -4.64
CA LYS A 202 -33.63 5.12 -6.04
C LYS A 202 -33.42 6.39 -6.88
N ILE A 203 -33.91 7.53 -6.42
CA ILE A 203 -33.74 8.84 -7.06
C ILE A 203 -32.25 9.22 -7.17
N GLU A 204 -31.45 8.97 -6.13
CA GLU A 204 -30.01 9.25 -6.13
C GLU A 204 -29.25 8.33 -7.11
N LYS A 205 -29.58 7.04 -7.14
CA LYS A 205 -29.03 6.10 -8.13
C LYS A 205 -29.39 6.49 -9.56
N GLU A 206 -30.64 6.85 -9.82
CA GLU A 206 -31.12 7.29 -11.13
C GLU A 206 -30.39 8.57 -11.58
N LYS A 207 -30.28 9.57 -10.71
CA LYS A 207 -29.50 10.79 -10.99
C LYS A 207 -28.03 10.50 -11.28
N LYS A 208 -27.41 9.57 -10.54
CA LYS A 208 -26.02 9.15 -10.75
C LYS A 208 -25.84 8.43 -12.08
N GLU A 209 -26.78 7.58 -12.47
CA GLU A 209 -26.72 6.84 -13.74
C GLU A 209 -26.97 7.76 -14.93
N ASN A 210 -27.96 8.66 -14.85
CA ASN A 210 -28.24 9.64 -15.89
C ASN A 210 -27.06 10.63 -16.06
N ARG A 211 -26.35 10.97 -14.98
CA ARG A 211 -25.10 11.76 -15.03
C ARG A 211 -24.00 11.03 -15.80
N LYS A 212 -23.70 9.76 -15.48
CA LYS A 212 -22.71 8.97 -16.22
C LYS A 212 -23.06 8.83 -17.70
N ARG A 213 -24.32 8.50 -18.01
CA ARG A 213 -24.77 8.34 -19.40
C ARG A 213 -24.63 9.65 -20.19
N CYS A 214 -24.74 10.81 -19.52
CA CYS A 214 -24.48 12.12 -20.11
C CYS A 214 -22.97 12.36 -20.32
N GLU A 215 -22.12 11.99 -19.37
CA GLU A 215 -20.63 11.99 -19.49
C GLU A 215 -20.19 11.12 -20.68
N GLU A 216 -20.69 9.88 -20.78
CA GLU A 216 -20.41 8.94 -21.87
C GLU A 216 -20.86 9.48 -23.23
N LEU A 217 -22.07 10.05 -23.32
CA LEU A 217 -22.59 10.65 -24.54
C LEU A 217 -21.77 11.88 -24.96
N LEU A 218 -21.35 12.73 -24.03
CA LEU A 218 -20.48 13.87 -24.31
C LEU A 218 -19.11 13.41 -24.83
N SER A 219 -18.50 12.42 -24.17
CA SER A 219 -17.29 11.75 -24.64
C SER A 219 -17.43 11.22 -26.08
N GLN A 220 -18.57 10.57 -26.41
CA GLN A 220 -18.86 10.10 -27.77
C GLN A 220 -19.03 11.25 -28.76
N MET A 221 -19.82 12.28 -28.42
CA MET A 221 -20.07 13.42 -29.32
C MET A 221 -18.81 14.27 -29.59
N ILE A 222 -17.85 14.29 -28.67
CA ILE A 222 -16.51 14.86 -28.90
C ILE A 222 -15.71 14.00 -29.89
N GLN A 223 -15.72 12.67 -29.74
CA GLN A 223 -15.03 11.75 -30.66
C GLN A 223 -15.61 11.80 -32.08
N GLU A 224 -16.94 11.84 -32.19
CA GLU A 224 -17.70 11.96 -33.45
C GLU A 224 -17.65 13.39 -34.05
N ARG A 225 -17.05 14.35 -33.34
CA ARG A 225 -16.95 15.78 -33.71
C ARG A 225 -18.30 16.49 -33.89
N ILE A 226 -19.37 15.95 -33.29
CA ILE A 226 -20.70 16.59 -33.22
C ILE A 226 -20.65 17.82 -32.31
N ILE A 227 -19.89 17.72 -31.22
CA ILE A 227 -19.65 18.82 -30.29
C ILE A 227 -18.15 19.10 -30.25
N THR A 228 -17.77 20.37 -30.34
CA THR A 228 -16.37 20.79 -30.14
C THR A 228 -16.20 21.46 -28.77
N ILE A 229 -14.97 21.40 -28.26
CA ILE A 229 -14.56 21.95 -26.97
C ILE A 229 -14.63 23.51 -26.99
N GLU A 230 -14.82 24.13 -28.17
CA GLU A 230 -15.01 25.57 -28.37
C GLU A 230 -16.48 26.01 -28.35
N MET A 231 -17.44 25.09 -28.30
CA MET A 231 -18.88 25.42 -28.27
C MET A 231 -19.30 26.06 -26.95
N VAL A 232 -20.25 27.00 -27.03
CA VAL A 232 -20.85 27.60 -25.84
C VAL A 232 -21.71 26.54 -25.14
N TRP A 233 -21.69 26.53 -23.81
CA TRP A 233 -22.44 25.58 -22.99
C TRP A 233 -23.95 25.60 -23.27
N GLU A 234 -24.48 26.72 -23.78
CA GLU A 234 -25.87 26.89 -24.19
C GLU A 234 -26.22 26.02 -25.42
N ASP A 235 -25.34 25.99 -26.43
CA ASP A 235 -25.48 25.12 -27.61
C ASP A 235 -25.33 23.64 -27.24
N VAL A 236 -24.39 23.34 -26.34
CA VAL A 236 -24.18 21.98 -25.81
C VAL A 236 -25.43 21.47 -25.07
N ILE A 237 -26.03 22.30 -24.21
CA ILE A 237 -27.31 21.98 -23.55
C ILE A 237 -28.42 21.76 -24.58
N LYS A 238 -28.49 22.59 -25.63
CA LYS A 238 -29.50 22.46 -26.67
C LYS A 238 -29.40 21.10 -27.37
N ILE A 239 -28.19 20.71 -27.81
CA ILE A 239 -27.95 19.40 -28.44
C ILE A 239 -28.29 18.23 -27.51
N ILE A 240 -27.95 18.32 -26.22
CA ILE A 240 -28.27 17.28 -25.23
C ILE A 240 -29.78 17.17 -24.99
N LYS A 241 -30.47 18.31 -24.88
CA LYS A 241 -31.94 18.36 -24.68
C LYS A 241 -32.71 17.92 -25.91
N GLU A 242 -32.25 18.22 -27.12
CA GLU A 242 -32.84 17.75 -28.37
C GLU A 242 -32.86 16.21 -28.49
N LYS A 243 -31.90 15.51 -27.88
CA LYS A 243 -31.90 14.04 -27.79
C LYS A 243 -32.92 13.47 -26.79
N ASN A 244 -33.60 14.30 -25.99
CA ASN A 244 -34.73 13.96 -25.11
C ASN A 244 -34.48 12.92 -23.99
N GLU A 245 -33.31 12.27 -23.95
CA GLU A 245 -32.96 11.23 -22.97
C GLU A 245 -32.55 11.77 -21.58
N PHE A 246 -32.19 13.05 -21.47
CA PHE A 246 -31.55 13.62 -20.27
C PHE A 246 -32.40 14.69 -19.55
N LEU A 247 -33.70 14.74 -19.81
CA LEU A 247 -34.64 15.71 -19.22
C LEU A 247 -34.62 15.78 -17.67
N THR A 248 -34.15 14.73 -17.00
CA THR A 248 -34.02 14.66 -15.53
C THR A 248 -32.84 15.45 -14.97
N LEU A 249 -31.83 15.75 -15.78
CA LEU A 249 -30.66 16.53 -15.36
C LEU A 249 -30.98 18.02 -15.43
N SER A 250 -30.58 18.79 -14.41
CA SER A 250 -30.71 20.24 -14.49
C SER A 250 -29.61 20.83 -15.37
N ASP A 251 -29.86 22.01 -15.93
CA ASP A 251 -28.88 22.75 -16.74
C ASP A 251 -27.57 22.96 -15.98
N LYS A 252 -27.64 23.09 -14.64
CA LYS A 252 -26.45 23.18 -13.77
C LYS A 252 -25.65 21.88 -13.74
N ASP A 253 -26.32 20.72 -13.69
CA ASP A 253 -25.66 19.41 -13.76
C ASP A 253 -24.96 19.24 -15.11
N ILE A 254 -25.62 19.60 -16.21
CA ILE A 254 -25.06 19.50 -17.57
C ILE A 254 -23.84 20.42 -17.73
N ILE A 255 -23.88 21.65 -17.21
CA ILE A 255 -22.73 22.57 -17.22
C ILE A 255 -21.56 22.03 -16.38
N GLU A 256 -21.84 21.42 -15.23
CA GLU A 256 -20.81 20.82 -14.38
C GLU A 256 -20.15 19.62 -15.06
N ILE A 257 -20.95 18.73 -15.65
CA ILE A 257 -20.50 17.59 -16.45
C ILE A 257 -19.62 18.07 -17.61
N TRP A 258 -20.09 19.05 -18.39
CA TRP A 258 -19.34 19.63 -19.50
C TRP A 258 -17.99 20.18 -19.03
N LYS A 259 -17.96 20.98 -17.95
CA LYS A 259 -16.71 21.51 -17.37
C LYS A 259 -15.74 20.41 -16.93
N ASN A 260 -16.25 19.29 -16.40
CA ASN A 260 -15.40 18.16 -16.03
C ASN A 260 -14.81 17.48 -17.27
N GLU A 261 -15.58 17.32 -18.35
CA GLU A 261 -15.10 16.77 -19.62
C GLU A 261 -14.03 17.68 -20.27
N LEU A 262 -14.22 19.02 -20.24
CA LEU A 262 -13.19 19.99 -20.66
C LEU A 262 -11.85 19.76 -19.92
N VAL A 263 -11.89 19.48 -18.61
CA VAL A 263 -10.70 19.22 -17.79
C VAL A 263 -10.10 17.83 -18.08
N ILE A 264 -10.92 16.84 -18.45
CA ILE A 264 -10.46 15.52 -18.87
C ILE A 264 -9.70 15.62 -20.20
N GLU A 265 -10.22 16.36 -21.18
CA GLU A 265 -9.53 16.62 -22.45
C GLU A 265 -8.25 17.46 -22.27
N GLU A 266 -8.25 18.47 -21.37
CA GLU A 266 -7.02 19.19 -21.02
C GLU A 266 -5.94 18.22 -20.49
N LYS A 267 -6.30 17.29 -19.59
CA LYS A 267 -5.38 16.28 -19.06
C LYS A 267 -4.90 15.29 -20.13
N LYS A 268 -5.77 14.82 -21.03
CA LYS A 268 -5.38 13.96 -22.17
C LYS A 268 -4.38 14.69 -23.07
N GLY A 269 -4.58 15.99 -23.31
CA GLY A 269 -3.65 16.86 -24.03
C GLY A 269 -2.28 16.98 -23.35
N ILE A 270 -2.24 17.23 -22.04
CA ILE A 270 -1.00 17.26 -21.24
C ILE A 270 -0.25 15.93 -21.38
N GLU A 271 -0.94 14.80 -21.27
CA GLU A 271 -0.29 13.49 -21.26
C GLU A 271 0.23 13.08 -22.66
N LYS A 272 -0.53 13.36 -23.72
CA LYS A 272 -0.05 13.23 -25.12
C LYS A 272 1.24 14.04 -25.35
N TRP A 273 1.26 15.29 -24.89
CA TRP A 273 2.42 16.18 -24.99
C TRP A 273 3.63 15.66 -24.20
N ARG A 274 3.45 15.27 -22.93
CA ARG A 274 4.51 14.70 -22.08
C ARG A 274 5.15 13.48 -22.70
N LYS A 275 4.31 12.57 -23.24
CA LYS A 275 4.77 11.40 -23.98
C LYS A 275 5.61 11.80 -25.19
N CYS A 276 5.12 12.73 -26.02
CA CYS A 276 5.83 13.24 -27.19
C CYS A 276 7.22 13.82 -26.83
N ILE A 277 7.35 14.55 -25.71
CA ILE A 277 8.65 15.03 -25.22
C ILE A 277 9.55 13.88 -24.76
N SER A 278 9.01 12.91 -24.01
CA SER A 278 9.81 11.78 -23.50
C SER A 278 10.38 10.89 -24.61
N GLU A 279 9.69 10.83 -25.76
CA GLU A 279 10.09 10.04 -26.93
C GLU A 279 11.04 10.81 -27.88
N ASN A 280 11.12 12.15 -27.77
CA ASN A 280 11.92 12.99 -28.66
C ASN A 280 12.93 13.86 -27.90
N GLU A 281 14.13 13.34 -27.69
CA GLU A 281 15.23 14.02 -26.98
C GLU A 281 15.61 15.40 -27.58
N GLN A 282 15.32 15.61 -28.88
CA GLN A 282 15.51 16.88 -29.60
C GLN A 282 14.52 18.00 -29.19
N MET A 283 13.42 17.70 -28.49
CA MET A 283 12.43 18.71 -28.04
C MET A 283 12.90 19.58 -26.87
N ASN A 284 14.15 19.38 -26.41
CA ASN A 284 14.83 20.23 -25.43
C ASN A 284 15.29 21.59 -25.99
N ASN A 285 15.22 21.80 -27.32
CA ASN A 285 15.46 23.09 -27.94
C ASN A 285 14.13 23.85 -28.10
N GLU A 286 14.15 25.18 -27.92
CA GLU A 286 12.97 26.05 -27.97
C GLU A 286 12.20 25.91 -29.29
N MET A 287 11.12 25.14 -29.27
CA MET A 287 10.29 24.88 -30.44
C MET A 287 9.22 25.96 -30.60
N THR A 288 8.95 26.37 -31.83
CA THR A 288 7.90 27.35 -32.13
C THR A 288 6.49 26.80 -31.84
N ARG A 289 5.56 27.68 -31.41
CA ARG A 289 4.15 27.35 -31.14
C ARG A 289 3.52 26.43 -32.18
N ASP A 290 3.69 26.75 -33.47
CA ASP A 290 3.04 26.01 -34.56
C ASP A 290 3.63 24.60 -34.77
N ALA A 291 4.93 24.41 -34.49
CA ALA A 291 5.54 23.09 -34.50
C ALA A 291 5.09 22.27 -33.29
N PHE A 292 4.96 22.90 -32.12
CA PHE A 292 4.45 22.28 -30.90
C PHE A 292 3.04 21.68 -31.07
N TYR A 293 2.08 22.46 -31.59
CA TYR A 293 0.71 21.98 -31.74
C TYR A 293 0.56 20.89 -32.82
N LYS A 294 1.36 20.96 -33.90
CA LYS A 294 1.35 19.96 -34.98
C LYS A 294 1.99 18.63 -34.53
N GLN A 295 3.16 18.69 -33.89
CA GLN A 295 3.93 17.49 -33.55
C GLN A 295 3.33 16.72 -32.37
N CYS A 296 2.61 17.40 -31.46
CA CYS A 296 1.94 16.78 -30.31
C CYS A 296 0.45 16.43 -30.56
N ASP A 297 -0.07 16.59 -31.79
CA ASP A 297 -1.50 16.40 -32.14
C ASP A 297 -2.47 17.22 -31.24
N LEU A 298 -2.08 18.43 -30.88
CA LEU A 298 -2.86 19.34 -30.01
C LEU A 298 -3.74 20.31 -30.83
N MET A 299 -3.70 20.23 -32.16
CA MET A 299 -4.53 21.05 -33.06
C MET A 299 -6.04 20.91 -32.81
N ASN A 300 -6.48 19.81 -32.19
CA ASN A 300 -7.88 19.51 -31.87
C ASN A 300 -8.33 20.06 -30.50
N ILE A 301 -7.43 20.66 -29.72
CA ILE A 301 -7.69 21.29 -28.41
C ILE A 301 -7.97 22.79 -28.61
N PRO A 302 -8.88 23.45 -27.87
CA PRO A 302 -9.15 24.88 -28.04
C PRO A 302 -7.92 25.76 -27.89
N LYS A 303 -7.90 26.86 -28.63
CA LYS A 303 -6.77 27.80 -28.66
C LYS A 303 -6.36 28.35 -27.28
N TYR A 304 -7.31 28.50 -26.35
CA TYR A 304 -7.04 28.90 -24.97
C TYR A 304 -6.21 27.85 -24.20
N TYR A 305 -6.57 26.58 -24.33
CA TYR A 305 -5.86 25.49 -23.67
C TYR A 305 -4.54 25.18 -24.39
N GLN A 306 -4.49 25.26 -25.73
CA GLN A 306 -3.23 25.20 -26.49
C GLN A 306 -2.18 26.17 -25.94
N GLU A 307 -2.54 27.46 -25.79
CA GLU A 307 -1.63 28.46 -25.25
C GLU A 307 -1.20 28.13 -23.82
N LYS A 308 -2.14 27.69 -22.96
CA LYS A 308 -1.84 27.27 -21.58
C LYS A 308 -0.87 26.07 -21.53
N LEU A 309 -1.01 25.09 -22.43
CA LEU A 309 -0.11 23.95 -22.57
C LEU A 309 1.29 24.39 -23.02
N TYR A 310 1.37 25.33 -23.97
CA TYR A 310 2.64 25.89 -24.44
C TYR A 310 3.36 26.69 -23.33
N GLN A 311 2.63 27.43 -22.49
CA GLN A 311 3.19 28.10 -21.31
C GLN A 311 3.73 27.10 -20.27
N PHE A 312 3.09 25.94 -20.10
CA PHE A 312 3.64 24.87 -19.26
C PHE A 312 4.91 24.24 -19.86
N TYR A 313 4.98 24.09 -21.18
CA TYR A 313 6.17 23.60 -21.89
C TYR A 313 7.37 24.54 -21.73
N LEU A 314 7.19 25.84 -21.94
CA LEU A 314 8.24 26.83 -21.73
C LEU A 314 8.80 26.77 -20.31
N ARG A 315 7.92 26.74 -19.30
CA ARG A 315 8.33 26.64 -17.88
C ARG A 315 9.12 25.36 -17.58
N ASP A 316 8.74 24.23 -18.17
CA ASP A 316 9.46 22.96 -17.97
C ASP A 316 10.86 22.98 -18.61
N ILE A 317 11.01 23.63 -19.77
CA ILE A 317 12.33 23.88 -20.39
C ILE A 317 13.17 24.85 -19.55
N GLU A 318 12.60 25.98 -19.10
CA GLU A 318 13.27 26.95 -18.23
C GLU A 318 13.81 26.27 -16.97
N GLN A 319 12.95 25.50 -16.28
CA GLN A 319 13.33 24.73 -15.09
C GLN A 319 14.47 23.73 -15.37
N LYS A 320 14.38 22.96 -16.46
CA LYS A 320 15.44 22.03 -16.89
C LYS A 320 16.76 22.74 -17.19
N ASN A 321 16.71 23.92 -17.80
CA ASN A 321 17.89 24.71 -18.13
C ASN A 321 18.50 25.36 -16.88
N GLU A 322 17.68 25.80 -15.92
CA GLU A 322 18.15 26.21 -14.60
C GLU A 322 18.80 25.05 -13.84
N ASP A 323 18.21 23.85 -13.84
CA ASP A 323 18.78 22.68 -13.15
C ASP A 323 20.10 22.23 -13.77
N LYS A 324 20.22 22.25 -15.10
CA LYS A 324 21.52 22.07 -15.79
C LYS A 324 22.54 23.11 -15.34
N LYS A 325 22.16 24.39 -15.27
CA LYS A 325 23.04 25.49 -14.83
C LYS A 325 23.44 25.37 -13.35
N ARG A 326 22.51 25.00 -12.45
CA ARG A 326 22.77 24.71 -11.04
C ARG A 326 23.77 23.56 -10.89
N LYS A 327 23.57 22.46 -11.63
CA LYS A 327 24.47 21.31 -11.61
C LYS A 327 25.87 21.68 -12.12
N GLN A 328 25.96 22.38 -13.26
CA GLN A 328 27.24 22.85 -13.80
C GLN A 328 27.99 23.75 -12.81
N GLN A 329 27.29 24.65 -12.10
CA GLN A 329 27.88 25.48 -11.04
C GLN A 329 28.36 24.66 -9.84
N GLN A 330 27.61 23.63 -9.43
CA GLN A 330 28.02 22.71 -8.35
C GLN A 330 29.26 21.91 -8.74
N ASP A 331 29.31 21.37 -9.96
CA ASP A 331 30.45 20.62 -10.49
C ASP A 331 31.69 21.53 -10.61
N GLU A 332 31.53 22.78 -11.04
CA GLU A 332 32.62 23.77 -11.09
C GLU A 332 33.12 24.18 -9.69
N GLN A 333 32.22 24.36 -8.72
CA GLN A 333 32.59 24.62 -7.32
C GLN A 333 33.31 23.42 -6.69
N LEU A 334 32.85 22.20 -6.97
CA LEU A 334 33.50 20.97 -6.52
C LEU A 334 34.90 20.87 -7.11
N LYS A 335 35.06 21.08 -8.43
CA LYS A 335 36.35 21.14 -9.11
C LYS A 335 37.31 22.13 -8.45
N LYS A 336 36.88 23.39 -8.23
CA LYS A 336 37.67 24.41 -7.54
C LYS A 336 38.09 24.00 -6.11
N ARG A 337 37.21 23.33 -5.36
CA ARG A 337 37.54 22.78 -4.02
C ARG A 337 38.56 21.65 -4.08
N LEU A 338 38.50 20.77 -5.09
CA LEU A 338 39.45 19.68 -5.28
C LEU A 338 40.82 20.21 -5.74
N GLU A 339 40.86 21.16 -6.67
CA GLU A 339 42.09 21.88 -7.06
C GLU A 339 42.75 22.57 -5.86
N LEU A 340 41.97 23.21 -4.98
CA LEU A 340 42.51 23.83 -3.77
C LEU A 340 43.12 22.79 -2.81
N LYS A 341 42.45 21.66 -2.58
CA LYS A 341 43.00 20.56 -1.76
C LYS A 341 44.32 20.03 -2.32
N VAL A 342 44.42 19.84 -3.64
CA VAL A 342 45.65 19.41 -4.31
C VAL A 342 46.77 20.44 -4.11
N LYS A 343 46.47 21.74 -4.26
CA LYS A 343 47.43 22.82 -3.97
C LYS A 343 47.89 22.82 -2.50
N THR A 344 46.99 22.62 -1.54
CA THR A 344 47.37 22.57 -0.11
C THR A 344 48.32 21.41 0.17
N ILE A 345 48.03 20.21 -0.33
CA ILE A 345 48.94 19.04 -0.19
C ILE A 345 50.29 19.33 -0.83
N LEU A 346 50.29 19.91 -2.04
CA LEU A 346 51.51 20.25 -2.78
C LEU A 346 52.39 21.26 -2.02
N ILE A 347 51.78 22.30 -1.42
CA ILE A 347 52.47 23.28 -0.55
C ILE A 347 52.94 22.63 0.76
N GLU A 348 52.18 21.71 1.36
CA GLU A 348 52.63 20.97 2.55
C GLU A 348 53.85 20.08 2.25
N MET A 349 53.85 19.36 1.12
CA MET A 349 54.99 18.55 0.67
C MET A 349 56.21 19.43 0.36
N SER A 350 56.00 20.58 -0.27
CA SER A 350 57.02 21.62 -0.52
C SER A 350 57.65 22.12 0.80
N ASN A 351 56.83 22.52 1.78
CA ASN A 351 57.27 22.97 3.10
C ASN A 351 58.01 21.88 3.91
N LYS A 352 57.57 20.62 3.81
CA LYS A 352 58.23 19.45 4.42
C LYS A 352 59.51 19.04 3.68
N ARG A 353 59.84 19.67 2.55
CA ARG A 353 60.97 19.35 1.66
C ARG A 353 60.88 17.94 1.03
N GLU A 354 59.65 17.42 0.90
CA GLU A 354 59.31 16.15 0.24
C GLU A 354 59.21 16.28 -1.29
N ILE A 355 59.10 17.52 -1.79
CA ILE A 355 59.21 17.89 -3.20
C ILE A 355 60.21 19.03 -3.30
N LEU A 356 61.15 18.90 -4.23
CA LEU A 356 62.15 19.89 -4.57
C LEU A 356 62.13 20.18 -6.08
N TYR A 357 62.79 21.26 -6.48
CA TYR A 357 62.98 21.59 -7.89
C TYR A 357 63.71 20.45 -8.63
N GLY A 358 63.12 19.96 -9.71
CA GLY A 358 63.66 18.88 -10.54
C GLY A 358 63.21 17.47 -10.17
N ASP A 359 62.42 17.30 -9.09
CA ASP A 359 61.84 15.99 -8.76
C ASP A 359 60.69 15.60 -9.73
N THR A 360 60.47 14.30 -9.95
CA THR A 360 59.40 13.82 -10.85
C THR A 360 58.01 13.89 -10.21
N PRO A 361 56.91 13.95 -11.01
CA PRO A 361 55.56 14.02 -10.47
C PRO A 361 55.11 12.78 -9.69
N ASP A 362 55.83 11.65 -9.77
CA ASP A 362 55.36 10.34 -9.31
C ASP A 362 55.07 10.30 -7.80
N ASN A 363 55.96 10.88 -6.99
CA ASN A 363 55.80 10.98 -5.54
C ASN A 363 54.58 11.83 -5.15
N PHE A 364 54.38 12.94 -5.87
CA PHE A 364 53.22 13.81 -5.70
C PHE A 364 51.92 13.11 -6.11
N LEU A 365 51.88 12.46 -7.28
CA LEU A 365 50.71 11.76 -7.80
C LEU A 365 50.27 10.61 -6.88
N LEU A 366 51.22 9.92 -6.24
CA LEU A 366 50.92 8.88 -5.25
C LEU A 366 50.19 9.44 -4.02
N ASN A 367 50.56 10.63 -3.55
CA ASN A 367 49.92 11.32 -2.42
C ASN A 367 48.57 11.98 -2.77
N VAL A 368 48.29 12.26 -4.05
CA VAL A 368 46.99 12.80 -4.51
C VAL A 368 46.15 11.79 -5.31
N LYS A 369 46.48 10.49 -5.27
CA LYS A 369 45.79 9.42 -6.01
C LYS A 369 44.29 9.36 -5.69
N ASP A 370 43.92 9.49 -4.41
CA ASP A 370 42.55 9.32 -3.91
C ASP A 370 41.65 10.54 -4.19
N ILE A 371 42.24 11.64 -4.69
CA ILE A 371 41.51 12.85 -5.11
C ILE A 371 40.97 12.64 -6.52
N LYS A 372 39.64 12.65 -6.66
CA LYS A 372 38.90 12.55 -7.93
C LYS A 372 38.96 13.85 -8.76
N LEU A 373 40.16 14.19 -9.21
CA LEU A 373 40.46 15.31 -10.11
C LEU A 373 41.27 14.77 -11.30
N ASP A 374 41.04 15.31 -12.50
CA ASP A 374 41.73 14.87 -13.72
C ASP A 374 43.26 14.97 -13.57
N GLU A 375 43.98 13.94 -14.02
CA GLU A 375 45.44 13.87 -13.91
C GLU A 375 46.14 15.00 -14.66
N SER A 376 45.58 15.44 -15.78
CA SER A 376 46.07 16.61 -16.53
C SER A 376 46.06 17.88 -15.67
N ILE A 377 45.06 18.06 -14.81
CA ILE A 377 44.94 19.21 -13.91
C ILE A 377 45.90 19.05 -12.72
N LYS A 378 45.99 17.84 -12.14
CA LYS A 378 47.00 17.55 -11.11
C LYS A 378 48.43 17.87 -11.60
N LEU A 379 48.75 17.51 -12.84
CA LEU A 379 50.06 17.75 -13.46
C LEU A 379 50.30 19.23 -13.77
N ASP A 380 49.29 19.98 -14.22
CA ASP A 380 49.38 21.44 -14.41
C ASP A 380 49.63 22.17 -13.08
N LEU A 381 48.96 21.75 -11.99
CA LEU A 381 49.22 22.25 -10.64
C LEU A 381 50.65 21.94 -10.17
N PHE A 382 51.14 20.72 -10.39
CA PHE A 382 52.53 20.34 -10.08
C PHE A 382 53.55 21.18 -10.86
N LYS A 383 53.33 21.40 -12.16
CA LYS A 383 54.21 22.25 -13.00
C LYS A 383 54.27 23.70 -12.51
N LYS A 384 53.16 24.24 -12.03
CA LYS A 384 53.11 25.60 -11.44
C LYS A 384 53.93 25.69 -10.15
N GLU A 385 53.85 24.70 -9.26
CA GLU A 385 54.71 24.65 -8.07
C GLU A 385 56.18 24.44 -8.43
N GLN A 386 56.51 23.59 -9.40
CA GLN A 386 57.88 23.42 -9.88
C GLN A 386 58.47 24.71 -10.44
N SER A 387 57.67 25.59 -11.05
CA SER A 387 58.10 26.94 -11.44
C SER A 387 58.41 27.83 -10.23
N TYR A 388 57.57 27.79 -9.18
CA TYR A 388 57.83 28.54 -7.94
C TYR A 388 59.08 28.04 -7.21
N LEU A 389 59.23 26.72 -7.09
CA LEU A 389 60.41 26.08 -6.50
C LEU A 389 61.70 26.37 -7.29
N LYS A 390 61.60 26.52 -8.62
CA LYS A 390 62.71 26.94 -9.48
C LYS A 390 63.16 28.36 -9.15
N ASP A 391 62.24 29.31 -9.01
CA ASP A 391 62.55 30.70 -8.67
C ASP A 391 63.18 30.79 -7.27
N GLN A 392 62.67 30.01 -6.31
CA GLN A 392 63.30 29.87 -4.99
C GLN A 392 64.73 29.29 -5.10
N TYR A 393 64.94 28.21 -5.87
CA TYR A 393 66.27 27.63 -6.06
C TYR A 393 67.27 28.61 -6.72
N LEU A 394 66.83 29.37 -7.73
CA LEU A 394 67.68 30.34 -8.43
C LEU A 394 68.18 31.47 -7.51
N ASN A 395 67.31 32.00 -6.63
CA ASN A 395 67.74 32.99 -5.64
C ASN A 395 68.85 32.44 -4.73
N VAL A 396 68.71 31.19 -4.27
CA VAL A 396 69.73 30.52 -3.44
C VAL A 396 71.01 30.26 -4.21
N TYR A 397 70.92 29.87 -5.48
CA TYR A 397 72.07 29.68 -6.35
C TYR A 397 72.86 30.99 -6.49
N ASP A 398 72.15 32.10 -6.73
CA ASP A 398 72.76 33.42 -6.88
C ASP A 398 73.40 33.89 -5.56
N ASP A 399 72.73 33.75 -4.41
CA ASP A 399 73.30 34.02 -3.07
C ASP A 399 74.58 33.19 -2.82
N VAL A 400 74.57 31.89 -3.14
CA VAL A 400 75.73 31.00 -2.98
C VAL A 400 76.87 31.43 -3.90
N ARG A 401 76.57 31.76 -5.17
CA ARG A 401 77.55 32.25 -6.16
C ARG A 401 78.23 33.52 -5.65
N ASP A 402 77.47 34.46 -5.10
CA ASP A 402 77.99 35.74 -4.60
C ASP A 402 78.82 35.58 -3.31
N ILE A 403 78.41 34.70 -2.39
CA ILE A 403 79.21 34.36 -1.20
C ILE A 403 80.55 33.74 -1.59
N ILE A 404 80.56 32.85 -2.60
CA ILE A 404 81.78 32.24 -3.13
C ILE A 404 82.71 33.31 -3.71
N ASN A 405 82.20 34.11 -4.66
CA ASN A 405 82.96 35.17 -5.32
C ASN A 405 83.53 36.21 -4.34
N SER A 406 82.83 36.48 -3.23
CA SER A 406 83.22 37.50 -2.25
C SER A 406 84.25 37.03 -1.22
N ASN A 407 84.29 35.74 -0.87
CA ASN A 407 85.13 35.23 0.23
C ASN A 407 86.28 34.33 -0.24
N PHE A 408 86.15 33.67 -1.40
CA PHE A 408 87.12 32.70 -1.90
C PHE A 408 87.42 32.99 -3.37
N GLY A 409 88.52 33.69 -3.62
CA GLY A 409 89.03 33.92 -4.97
C GLY A 409 89.35 32.59 -5.67
N VAL A 410 88.40 32.13 -6.49
CA VAL A 410 88.40 30.88 -7.26
C VAL A 410 88.40 29.61 -6.39
N ILE A 411 87.24 28.97 -6.25
CA ILE A 411 87.17 27.55 -5.86
C ILE A 411 87.90 26.74 -6.95
N THR A 412 88.88 25.93 -6.55
CA THR A 412 89.60 25.05 -7.45
C THR A 412 89.14 23.60 -7.29
N PRO A 413 89.08 22.78 -8.36
CA PRO A 413 88.60 21.39 -8.28
C PRO A 413 89.39 20.47 -7.32
N ASN A 414 90.60 20.87 -6.92
CA ASN A 414 91.53 20.06 -6.13
C ASN A 414 91.59 20.48 -4.65
N MET A 415 90.55 21.13 -4.14
CA MET A 415 90.51 21.63 -2.76
C MET A 415 90.43 20.49 -1.73
N SER A 416 91.21 20.56 -0.64
CA SER A 416 91.27 19.46 0.35
C SER A 416 89.93 19.26 1.09
N THR A 417 89.62 18.01 1.48
CA THR A 417 88.39 17.66 2.22
C THR A 417 88.23 18.48 3.50
N THR A 418 89.32 18.76 4.22
CA THR A 418 89.32 19.58 5.44
C THR A 418 88.99 21.05 5.15
N THR A 419 89.43 21.58 4.00
CA THR A 419 89.06 22.93 3.54
C THR A 419 87.60 22.96 3.10
N PHE A 420 87.12 21.92 2.42
CA PHE A 420 85.72 21.78 2.01
C PHE A 420 84.77 21.72 3.21
N ILE A 421 85.13 20.98 4.27
CA ILE A 421 84.36 20.93 5.53
C ILE A 421 84.33 22.30 6.23
N LYS A 422 85.46 23.03 6.26
CA LYS A 422 85.50 24.39 6.81
C LYS A 422 84.64 25.36 6.00
N PHE A 423 84.73 25.32 4.67
CA PHE A 423 83.90 26.08 3.75
C PHE A 423 82.40 25.78 3.99
N TYR A 424 82.03 24.49 4.06
CA TYR A 424 80.66 24.06 4.34
C TYR A 424 80.15 24.58 5.69
N SER A 425 80.97 24.58 6.74
CA SER A 425 80.60 25.11 8.07
C SER A 425 80.32 26.63 8.10
N ILE A 426 80.91 27.40 7.18
CA ILE A 426 80.65 28.84 7.04
C ILE A 426 79.29 29.06 6.36
N PHE A 427 78.94 28.21 5.39
CA PHE A 427 77.62 28.19 4.75
C PHE A 427 76.53 27.77 5.74
N ASP A 428 76.74 26.68 6.49
CA ASP A 428 75.80 26.17 7.51
C ASP A 428 75.41 27.27 8.52
N GLY A 429 76.37 28.11 8.93
CA GLY A 429 76.13 29.22 9.87
C GLY A 429 75.28 30.37 9.33
N ARG A 430 75.23 30.60 8.01
CA ARG A 430 74.50 31.73 7.39
C ARG A 430 73.31 31.33 6.52
N VAL A 431 73.28 30.10 6.01
CA VAL A 431 72.27 29.58 5.06
C VAL A 431 71.39 28.50 5.70
N ASN A 432 71.18 28.60 7.02
CA ASN A 432 70.38 27.69 7.85
C ASN A 432 68.90 27.55 7.43
N CYS A 433 68.40 28.36 6.48
CA CYS A 433 66.98 28.40 6.11
C CYS A 433 66.57 27.38 5.02
N LEU A 434 67.51 26.70 4.35
CA LEU A 434 67.24 26.06 3.05
C LEU A 434 67.58 24.56 2.99
N PRO A 435 67.05 23.81 1.99
CA PRO A 435 67.30 22.38 1.86
C PRO A 435 68.77 22.09 1.51
N ARG A 436 69.41 21.21 2.30
CA ARG A 436 70.77 20.72 2.07
C ARG A 436 70.99 20.21 0.63
N LYS A 437 70.00 19.52 0.05
CA LYS A 437 70.03 19.04 -1.36
C LYS A 437 70.15 20.19 -2.38
N TYR A 438 69.63 21.39 -2.12
CA TYR A 438 69.84 22.55 -3.01
C TYR A 438 71.26 23.12 -2.91
N LEU A 439 71.83 23.17 -1.70
CA LEU A 439 73.23 23.58 -1.51
C LEU A 439 74.19 22.57 -2.15
N GLU A 440 73.95 21.27 -1.95
CA GLU A 440 74.72 20.21 -2.58
C GLU A 440 74.61 20.25 -4.11
N LEU A 441 73.42 20.48 -4.68
CA LEU A 441 73.24 20.64 -6.13
C LEU A 441 73.95 21.88 -6.67
N ALA A 442 73.72 23.06 -6.09
CA ALA A 442 74.33 24.31 -6.54
C ALA A 442 75.87 24.29 -6.42
N LEU A 443 76.43 23.73 -5.34
CA LEU A 443 77.87 23.54 -5.19
C LEU A 443 78.44 22.52 -6.19
N THR A 444 77.70 21.44 -6.51
CA THR A 444 78.12 20.48 -7.55
C THR A 444 78.15 21.14 -8.93
N GLU A 445 77.12 21.90 -9.26
CA GLU A 445 76.98 22.65 -10.52
C GLU A 445 78.08 23.71 -10.66
N LEU A 446 78.33 24.52 -9.61
CA LEU A 446 79.41 25.51 -9.59
C LEU A 446 80.82 24.88 -9.67
N CYS A 447 81.07 23.74 -9.02
CA CYS A 447 82.34 23.03 -9.11
C CYS A 447 82.58 22.39 -10.49
N SER A 448 81.53 21.91 -11.16
CA SER A 448 81.63 21.39 -12.54
C SER A 448 81.79 22.50 -13.58
N HIS A 449 81.34 23.73 -13.28
CA HIS A 449 81.63 24.95 -14.05
C HIS A 449 82.95 25.63 -13.66
N SER A 450 84.03 24.85 -13.52
CA SER A 450 85.40 25.36 -13.27
C SER A 450 86.08 26.00 -14.48
N SER A 451 85.35 26.86 -15.20
CA SER A 451 85.88 27.84 -16.14
C SER A 451 84.99 29.08 -16.08
N LEU A 452 85.44 30.11 -15.38
CA LEU A 452 84.75 31.40 -15.24
C LEU A 452 84.54 32.06 -16.60
N ASP A 453 83.28 32.18 -17.02
CA ASP A 453 82.90 33.06 -18.11
C ASP A 453 81.55 33.73 -17.77
N SER A 454 81.48 35.05 -17.86
CA SER A 454 80.41 35.89 -17.29
C SER A 454 79.14 35.93 -18.15
N LYS A 455 78.53 34.76 -18.40
CA LYS A 455 77.28 34.62 -19.16
C LYS A 455 76.16 34.09 -18.27
N LYS A 456 74.97 34.69 -18.43
CA LYS A 456 73.75 34.33 -17.70
C LYS A 456 73.51 32.82 -17.74
N HIS A 457 73.58 32.16 -16.59
CA HIS A 457 73.20 30.74 -16.49
C HIS A 457 71.72 30.61 -16.83
N SER A 458 71.42 29.92 -17.93
CA SER A 458 70.15 29.20 -18.01
C SER A 458 70.32 27.90 -17.23
N PRO A 459 69.35 27.53 -16.36
CA PRO A 459 69.38 26.24 -15.69
C PRO A 459 69.28 25.10 -16.72
N PRO A 460 69.78 23.90 -16.40
CA PRO A 460 69.94 22.82 -17.37
C PRO A 460 68.62 22.44 -18.05
N SER A 461 68.66 22.34 -19.38
CA SER A 461 67.58 21.78 -20.18
C SER A 461 67.51 20.26 -19.96
N LEU A 462 66.75 19.85 -18.94
CA LEU A 462 66.21 18.50 -18.88
C LEU A 462 64.97 18.45 -19.79
N ASP A 463 65.22 18.31 -21.09
CA ASP A 463 64.21 17.84 -22.03
C ASP A 463 63.68 16.49 -21.53
N LEU A 464 62.40 16.43 -21.14
CA LEU A 464 61.76 15.17 -20.81
C LEU A 464 61.77 14.28 -22.08
N PRO A 465 62.34 13.07 -22.03
CA PRO A 465 62.20 12.13 -23.13
C PRO A 465 60.73 11.73 -23.24
N LEU A 466 60.07 12.21 -24.29
CA LEU A 466 58.74 11.78 -24.70
C LEU A 466 58.83 10.38 -25.34
N GLU A 467 59.24 9.38 -24.57
CA GLU A 467 59.15 7.97 -24.98
C GLU A 467 57.68 7.56 -25.05
N LYS A 468 57.12 7.69 -26.26
CA LYS A 468 55.94 6.93 -26.68
C LYS A 468 56.27 5.43 -26.67
N LYS A 469 56.14 4.76 -25.52
CA LYS A 469 56.07 3.30 -25.52
C LYS A 469 54.76 2.86 -26.17
N LYS A 470 54.91 2.19 -27.32
CA LYS A 470 53.83 1.59 -28.10
C LYS A 470 53.10 0.54 -27.28
N LEU A 471 51.83 0.30 -27.63
CA LEU A 471 51.12 -0.91 -27.27
C LEU A 471 51.93 -2.16 -27.64
N ILE A 472 52.05 -3.08 -26.70
CA ILE A 472 51.68 -4.49 -26.88
C ILE A 472 50.77 -4.84 -25.69
#